data_AF-A0ABD5S0N0-F1
#
_entry.id   AF-A0ABD5S0N0-F1
#
_cell.length_a   1.000
_cell.length_b   1.000
_cell.length_c   1.000
_cell.angle_alpha   90.00
_cell.angle_beta   90.00
_cell.angle_gamma   90.00
#
_symmetry.space_group_name_H-M   'P 1'
#
loop_
_entity.id
_entity.type
_entity.pdbx_description
1 polymer ?
#
loop_
_entity_poly.entity_id
_entity_poly.type
_entity_poly.pdbx_seq_one_letter_code
_entity_poly.pdbx_strand_id
1 'polypeptide(L)' 'MNTRTRLYVAGIVAALTAYVFATVAFTGVLDLVAATVFLAVFAVVAVGFERFVAWAERFDAAEPAESRI' A
#
# COMPACT_ATOMS: atom_id res chain seq x y z
N MET A 1 -16.35 -7.41 -9.66
CA MET A 1 -14.99 -7.16 -9.17
C MET A 1 -14.82 -7.80 -7.80
N ASN A 2 -13.67 -8.43 -7.55
CA ASN A 2 -13.35 -9.00 -6.24
C ASN A 2 -13.06 -7.86 -5.23
N THR A 3 -13.47 -7.99 -3.96
CA THR A 3 -13.33 -6.93 -2.94
C THR A 3 -11.88 -6.49 -2.77
N ARG A 4 -10.95 -7.43 -2.87
CA ARG A 4 -9.50 -7.18 -2.81
C ARG A 4 -9.02 -6.26 -3.94
N THR A 5 -9.45 -6.53 -5.17
CA THR A 5 -9.14 -5.70 -6.35
C THR A 5 -9.68 -4.29 -6.18
N ARG A 6 -10.89 -4.13 -5.61
CA ARG A 6 -11.48 -2.82 -5.35
C ARG A 6 -10.65 -2.01 -4.35
N LEU A 7 -10.15 -2.64 -3.28
CA LEU A 7 -9.31 -1.99 -2.29
C LEU A 7 -7.96 -1.56 -2.86
N TYR A 8 -7.32 -2.38 -3.69
CA TYR A 8 -6.10 -1.99 -4.39
C TYR A 8 -6.30 -0.77 -5.28
N VAL A 9 -7.36 -0.78 -6.10
CA VAL A 9 -7.66 0.33 -7.01
C VAL A 9 -7.97 1.59 -6.20
N ALA A 10 -8.78 1.50 -5.14
CA ALA A 10 -9.06 2.63 -4.27
C ALA A 10 -7.80 3.20 -3.61
N GLY A 11 -6.89 2.34 -3.12
CA GLY A 11 -5.62 2.75 -2.55
C GLY A 11 -4.70 3.45 -3.55
N ILE A 12 -4.60 2.92 -4.78
CA ILE A 12 -3.83 3.52 -5.86
C ILE A 12 -4.38 4.91 -6.22
N VAL A 13 -5.71 5.04 -6.35
CA VAL A 13 -6.35 6.32 -6.67
C VAL A 13 -6.12 7.34 -5.56
N ALA A 14 -6.25 6.93 -4.29
CA ALA A 14 -5.98 7.80 -3.14
C ALA A 14 -4.52 8.28 -3.13
N ALA A 15 -3.56 7.36 -3.32
CA ALA A 15 -2.14 7.68 -3.34
C ALA A 15 -1.77 8.62 -4.49
N LEU A 16 -2.28 8.36 -5.70
CA LEU A 16 -2.06 9.24 -6.85
C LEU A 16 -2.63 10.63 -6.64
N THR A 17 -3.85 10.72 -6.11
CA THR A 17 -4.49 12.01 -5.83
C THR A 17 -3.67 12.82 -4.83
N ALA A 18 -3.20 12.17 -3.76
CA ALA A 18 -2.34 12.80 -2.76
C ALA A 18 -1.01 13.27 -3.35
N TYR A 19 -0.37 12.46 -4.20
CA TYR A 19 0.89 12.81 -4.85
C TYR A 19 0.73 14.02 -5.79
N VAL A 20 -0.27 14.00 -6.67
CA VAL A 20 -0.54 15.12 -7.59
C VAL A 20 -0.85 16.39 -6.79
N PHE A 21 -1.67 16.30 -5.75
CA PHE A 21 -1.97 17.44 -4.90
C PHE A 21 -0.71 18.03 -4.25
N ALA A 22 0.10 17.19 -3.60
CA ALA A 22 1.30 17.64 -2.91
C ALA A 22 2.33 18.24 -3.88
N THR A 23 2.60 17.57 -5.00
CA THR A 23 3.56 18.06 -5.99
C THR A 23 3.11 19.39 -6.58
N VAL A 24 1.88 19.49 -7.07
CA VAL A 24 1.36 20.75 -7.63
C VAL A 24 1.34 21.86 -6.58
N ALA A 25 1.00 21.57 -5.32
CA ALA A 25 0.97 22.56 -4.26
C ALA A 25 2.36 23.15 -3.92
N PHE A 26 3.41 22.33 -3.94
CA PHE A 26 4.75 22.74 -3.50
C PHE A 26 5.71 23.10 -4.64
N THR A 27 5.55 22.52 -5.82
CA THR A 27 6.45 22.75 -6.98
C THR A 27 5.76 23.47 -8.13
N GLY A 28 4.42 23.47 -8.18
CA GLY A 28 3.64 24.00 -9.30
C GLY A 28 3.77 23.20 -10.60
N VAL A 29 4.49 22.07 -10.60
CA VAL A 29 4.79 21.27 -11.79
C VAL A 29 4.53 19.80 -11.50
N LEU A 30 3.83 19.12 -12.41
CA LEU A 30 3.62 17.68 -12.37
C LEU A 30 4.62 16.98 -13.30
N ASP A 31 5.65 16.38 -12.72
CA ASP A 31 6.57 15.49 -13.44
C ASP A 31 5.98 14.07 -13.53
N LEU A 32 5.66 13.65 -14.75
CA LEU A 32 5.06 12.34 -15.03
C LEU A 32 6.02 11.16 -14.79
N VAL A 33 7.32 11.36 -14.95
CA VAL A 33 8.34 10.33 -14.67
C VAL A 33 8.39 10.12 -13.16
N ALA A 34 8.47 11.19 -12.39
CA ALA A 34 8.45 11.13 -10.93
C ALA A 34 7.14 10.52 -10.39
N ALA A 35 5.99 10.88 -10.98
CA ALA A 35 4.70 10.30 -10.64
C ALA A 35 4.65 8.79 -10.90
N THR A 36 5.22 8.34 -12.01
CA THR A 36 5.29 6.91 -12.37
C THR A 36 6.20 6.14 -11.41
N VAL A 37 7.36 6.70 -11.07
CA VAL A 37 8.28 6.11 -10.08
C VAL A 37 7.61 6.03 -8.70
N PHE A 38 6.93 7.10 -8.28
CA PHE A 38 6.14 7.10 -7.05
C PHE A 38 5.10 5.99 -7.05
N LEU A 39 4.33 5.85 -8.13
CA LEU A 39 3.31 4.81 -8.25
C LEU A 39 3.93 3.40 -8.17
N ALA A 40 5.05 3.17 -8.85
CA ALA A 40 5.77 1.90 -8.82
C ALA A 40 6.26 1.56 -7.40
N VAL A 41 6.90 2.52 -6.72
CA VAL A 41 7.35 2.37 -5.33
C VAL A 41 6.18 2.11 -4.40
N PHE A 42 5.11 2.90 -4.52
CA PHE A 42 3.89 2.72 -3.73
C PHE A 42 3.30 1.32 -3.91
N ALA A 43 3.21 0.83 -5.15
CA ALA A 43 2.69 -0.51 -5.43
C ALA A 43 3.57 -1.61 -4.82
N VAL A 44 4.89 -1.50 -4.93
CA VAL A 44 5.84 -2.44 -4.30
C VAL A 44 5.67 -2.45 -2.79
N VAL A 45 5.58 -1.28 -2.15
CA VAL A 45 5.38 -1.16 -0.70
C VAL A 45 4.02 -1.74 -0.29
N ALA A 46 2.95 -1.44 -1.03
CA ALA A 46 1.61 -1.96 -0.74
C ALA A 46 1.58 -3.50 -0.79
N VAL A 47 2.17 -4.10 -1.82
CA VAL A 47 2.29 -5.56 -1.94
C VAL A 47 3.18 -6.13 -0.84
N GLY A 48 4.30 -5.47 -0.54
CA GLY A 48 5.21 -5.85 0.54
C GLY A 48 4.52 -5.85 1.90
N PHE A 49 3.73 -4.82 2.20
CA PHE A 49 2.96 -4.70 3.42
C PHE A 49 1.94 -5.82 3.57
N GLU A 50 1.20 -6.16 2.51
CA GLU A 50 0.27 -7.29 2.55
C GLU A 50 0.97 -8.62 2.81
N ARG A 51 2.13 -8.85 2.18
CA ARG A 51 2.90 -10.07 2.40
C ARG A 51 3.45 -10.13 3.83
N PHE A 52 3.85 -8.98 4.36
CA PHE A 52 4.32 -8.84 5.73
C PHE A 52 3.20 -9.13 6.74
N VAL A 53 2.01 -8.56 6.55
CA VAL A 53 0.84 -8.83 7.41
C VAL A 53 0.46 -10.31 7.38
N ALA A 54 0.37 -10.91 6.19
CA ALA A 54 0.07 -12.33 6.04
C ALA A 54 1.15 -13.23 6.64
N TRP A 55 2.40 -12.77 6.71
CA TRP A 55 3.48 -13.45 7.40
C TRP A 55 3.31 -13.32 8.92
N ALA A 56 3.02 -12.12 9.44
CA ALA A 56 2.81 -11.87 10.87
C ALA A 56 1.64 -12.68 11.45
N GLU A 57 0.50 -12.71 10.75
CA GLU A 57 -0.68 -13.50 11.13
C GLU A 57 -0.38 -15.00 11.29
N ARG A 58 0.63 -15.54 10.59
CA ARG A 58 1.04 -16.94 10.75
C ARG A 58 1.77 -17.19 12.07
N PHE A 59 2.46 -16.22 12.64
CA PHE A 59 3.11 -16.37 13.94
C PHE A 59 2.09 -16.35 15.07
N ASP A 60 1.09 -15.47 14.99
CA ASP A 60 -0.01 -15.41 15.96
C ASP A 60 -0.85 -16.71 15.96
N ALA A 61 -1.01 -17.33 14.78
CA ALA A 61 -1.70 -18.61 14.65
C ALA A 61 -0.84 -19.82 15.04
N ALA A 62 0.48 -19.65 15.13
CA ALA A 62 1.43 -20.71 15.47
C ALA A 62 1.74 -20.80 16.98
N GLU A 63 1.29 -19.83 17.79
CA GLU A 63 1.33 -19.97 19.24
C GLU A 63 0.35 -21.08 19.70
N PRO A 64 0.87 -22.18 20.28
CA PRO A 64 0.01 -23.25 20.77
C PRO A 64 -0.82 -22.74 21.96
N ALA A 65 -2.10 -23.12 21.99
CA ALA A 65 -3.10 -22.71 22.99
C ALA A 65 -2.74 -23.01 24.46
N GLU A 66 -1.62 -23.69 24.72
CA GLU A 66 -1.18 -24.15 26.04
C GLU A 66 -0.58 -23.03 26.92
N SER A 67 -0.16 -21.89 26.36
CA SER A 67 0.39 -20.77 27.15
C SER A 67 -0.64 -19.71 27.57
N ARG A 68 -1.94 -19.93 27.29
CA ARG A 68 -3.04 -19.00 27.63
C ARG A 68 -3.70 -19.28 28.99
N ILE A 69 -3.10 -20.13 29.83
CA ILE A 69 -3.52 -20.41 31.21
C ILE A 69 -2.46 -19.90 32.19
#